data_AF-A0A354PG77-F1
#
_entry.id   AF-A0A354PG77-F1
#
_cell.length_a   1.000
_cell.length_b   1.000
_cell.length_c   1.000
_cell.angle_alpha   90.00
_cell.angle_beta   90.00
_cell.angle_gamma   90.00
#
_symmetry.space_group_name_H-M   'P 1'
#
loop_
_entity.id
_entity.type
_entity.pdbx_description
1 polymer ?
#
loop_
_entity_poly.entity_id
_entity_poly.type
_entity_poly.pdbx_seq_one_letter_code
_entity_poly.pdbx_strand_id
1 'polypeptide(L)'
;EGGDRAAWTAYYRAPKADGTPGDWKSHNLQRQLGAFIDGGANFLSTIGMPLKMGIAIMAVLVACFAATTLDTAARLNRYVLQELADSVGITPMKNRFVATVVAVGGSGAIALLAGEKPGTGGLVLWPLFGATNQLLAGLALMVATFYLARRSRSVAIVAIPMMLMMIMPAWAMTYDLMFNWIPTRKYTLIAFGFTIIALQAWMIVEGVLLYRKIRGVEEPRADLPKGFKKTALASGT
;
A
#
# COMPACT_ATOMS: atom_id res chain seq x y z
N GLU A 1 -7.33 -0.27 37.70
CA GLU A 1 -6.05 -0.78 37.16
C GLU A 1 -6.10 -2.18 36.52
N GLY A 2 -7.16 -3.00 36.72
CA GLY A 2 -7.26 -4.33 36.10
C GLY A 2 -7.85 -4.37 34.67
N GLY A 3 -8.70 -3.40 34.29
CA GLY A 3 -9.45 -3.40 33.02
C GLY A 3 -8.57 -3.14 31.78
N ASP A 4 -7.68 -2.15 31.85
CA ASP A 4 -6.87 -1.74 30.68
C ASP A 4 -5.83 -2.80 30.29
N ARG A 5 -5.24 -3.48 31.30
CA ARG A 5 -4.35 -4.62 31.06
C ARG A 5 -5.10 -5.82 30.50
N ALA A 6 -6.33 -6.07 30.93
CA ALA A 6 -7.15 -7.15 30.39
C ALA A 6 -7.55 -6.90 28.93
N ALA A 7 -7.97 -5.68 28.58
CA ALA A 7 -8.28 -5.29 27.21
C ALA A 7 -7.03 -5.33 26.31
N TRP A 8 -5.90 -4.80 26.77
CA TRP A 8 -4.63 -4.86 26.04
C TRP A 8 -4.21 -6.31 25.74
N THR A 9 -4.34 -7.20 26.73
CA THR A 9 -4.00 -8.62 26.57
C THR A 9 -5.00 -9.36 25.68
N ALA A 10 -6.27 -8.95 25.68
CA ALA A 10 -7.32 -9.54 24.84
C ALA A 10 -7.19 -9.20 23.35
N TYR A 11 -6.71 -8.00 22.99
CA TYR A 11 -6.62 -7.57 21.58
C TYR A 11 -5.21 -7.62 21.00
N TYR A 12 -4.20 -7.16 21.75
CA TYR A 12 -2.81 -6.99 21.24
C TYR A 12 -1.85 -8.11 21.66
N ARG A 13 -2.21 -8.88 22.69
CA ARG A 13 -1.44 -10.06 23.16
C ARG A 13 -2.30 -11.31 23.29
N ALA A 14 -3.36 -11.38 22.50
CA ALA A 14 -4.38 -12.42 22.58
C ALA A 14 -3.72 -13.80 22.55
N PRO A 15 -3.93 -14.65 23.58
CA PRO A 15 -3.24 -15.92 23.65
C PRO A 15 -3.55 -16.78 22.41
N LYS A 16 -2.53 -17.48 21.93
CA LYS A 16 -2.69 -18.50 20.90
C LYS A 16 -3.58 -19.62 21.46
N ALA A 17 -4.05 -20.52 20.60
CA ALA A 17 -4.92 -21.63 21.02
C ALA A 17 -4.26 -22.56 22.08
N ASP A 18 -2.94 -22.46 22.25
CA ASP A 18 -2.12 -23.17 23.23
C ASP A 18 -1.93 -22.42 24.58
N GLY A 19 -2.54 -21.23 24.74
CA GLY A 19 -2.42 -20.42 25.97
C GLY A 19 -1.16 -19.55 26.07
N THR A 20 -0.25 -19.60 25.09
CA THR A 20 0.94 -18.74 25.06
C THR A 20 0.59 -17.31 24.62
N PRO A 21 1.34 -16.27 25.09
CA PRO A 21 1.09 -14.90 24.66
C PRO A 21 1.12 -14.76 23.13
N GLY A 22 0.15 -14.03 22.58
CA GLY A 22 0.09 -13.75 21.15
C GLY A 22 1.39 -13.11 20.64
N ASP A 23 1.89 -13.59 19.51
CA ASP A 23 3.04 -13.03 18.79
C ASP A 23 2.54 -12.16 17.61
N TRP A 24 3.40 -11.38 16.98
CA TRP A 24 3.07 -10.54 15.82
C TRP A 24 2.31 -11.33 14.74
N LYS A 25 2.69 -12.59 14.51
CA LYS A 25 2.04 -13.53 13.56
C LYS A 25 0.61 -13.95 13.94
N SER A 26 0.17 -13.72 15.18
CA SER A 26 -1.18 -14.07 15.67
C SER A 26 -2.21 -12.95 15.51
N HIS A 27 -1.78 -11.78 15.02
CA HIS A 27 -2.68 -10.70 14.66
C HIS A 27 -3.42 -11.06 13.38
N ASN A 28 -4.74 -11.02 13.40
CA ASN A 28 -5.58 -11.23 12.24
C ASN A 28 -6.51 -10.04 12.03
N LEU A 29 -7.03 -9.91 10.80
CA LEU A 29 -7.86 -8.78 10.41
C LEU A 29 -9.13 -8.67 11.27
N GLN A 30 -9.77 -9.79 11.62
CA GLN A 30 -10.99 -9.76 12.44
C GLN A 30 -10.72 -9.15 13.83
N ARG A 31 -9.61 -9.51 14.47
CA ARG A 31 -9.22 -8.97 15.77
C ARG A 31 -8.85 -7.49 15.67
N GLN A 32 -8.13 -7.09 14.62
CA GLN A 32 -7.77 -5.68 14.41
C GLN A 32 -9.00 -4.80 14.15
N LEU A 33 -9.94 -5.29 13.32
CA LEU A 33 -11.21 -4.60 13.07
C LEU A 33 -12.06 -4.53 14.35
N GLY A 34 -12.15 -5.61 15.11
CA GLY A 34 -12.83 -5.62 16.41
C GLY A 34 -12.24 -4.61 17.38
N ALA A 35 -10.91 -4.60 17.54
CA ALA A 35 -10.22 -3.64 18.40
C ALA A 35 -10.48 -2.18 17.99
N PHE A 36 -10.53 -1.89 16.68
CA PHE A 36 -10.84 -0.56 16.16
C PHE A 36 -12.29 -0.15 16.46
N ILE A 37 -13.25 -1.05 16.21
CA ILE A 37 -14.67 -0.80 16.47
C ILE A 37 -14.92 -0.61 17.95
N ASP A 38 -14.41 -1.50 18.80
CA ASP A 38 -14.58 -1.43 20.25
C ASP A 38 -13.84 -0.22 20.85
N GLY A 39 -12.64 0.09 20.37
CA GLY A 39 -11.90 1.29 20.76
C GLY A 39 -12.65 2.58 20.41
N GLY A 40 -13.16 2.67 19.17
CA GLY A 40 -13.98 3.81 18.73
C GLY A 40 -15.31 3.91 19.49
N ALA A 41 -15.96 2.79 19.77
CA ALA A 41 -17.20 2.76 20.54
C ALA A 41 -16.98 3.19 22.00
N ASN A 42 -15.87 2.77 22.63
CA ASN A 42 -15.48 3.23 23.95
C ASN A 42 -15.21 4.74 23.96
N PHE A 43 -14.54 5.27 22.94
CA PHE A 43 -14.38 6.73 22.79
C PHE A 43 -15.73 7.45 22.70
N LEU A 44 -16.67 6.94 21.88
CA LEU A 44 -18.01 7.50 21.78
C LEU A 44 -18.79 7.41 23.10
N SER A 45 -18.52 6.40 23.94
CA SER A 45 -19.16 6.30 25.26
C SER A 45 -18.71 7.39 26.23
N THR A 46 -17.49 7.91 26.08
CA THR A 46 -16.99 9.01 26.93
C THR A 46 -17.72 10.33 26.68
N ILE A 47 -18.31 10.51 25.49
CA ILE A 47 -19.11 11.69 25.13
C ILE A 47 -20.61 11.49 25.39
N GLY A 48 -20.99 10.44 26.15
CA GLY A 48 -22.35 10.19 26.60
C GLY A 48 -23.19 9.27 25.70
N MET A 49 -22.59 8.65 24.67
CA MET A 49 -23.31 7.73 23.79
C MET A 49 -23.41 6.32 24.40
N PRO A 50 -24.57 5.63 24.31
CA PRO A 50 -24.66 4.24 24.72
C PRO A 50 -23.69 3.35 23.94
N LEU A 51 -22.93 2.48 24.62
CA LEU A 51 -21.88 1.65 24.02
C LEU A 51 -22.37 0.82 22.82
N LYS A 52 -23.57 0.21 22.94
CA LYS A 52 -24.19 -0.55 21.84
C LYS A 52 -24.42 0.29 20.58
N MET A 53 -24.78 1.56 20.75
CA MET A 53 -24.96 2.50 19.64
C MET A 53 -23.61 2.92 19.05
N GLY A 54 -22.59 3.14 19.90
CA GLY A 54 -21.22 3.41 19.46
C GLY A 54 -20.63 2.29 18.60
N ILE A 55 -20.81 1.03 19.01
CA ILE A 55 -20.38 -0.15 18.24
C ILE A 55 -21.06 -0.17 16.87
N ALA A 56 -22.39 0.05 16.83
CA ALA A 56 -23.14 0.06 15.57
C ALA A 56 -22.65 1.16 14.61
N ILE A 57 -22.44 2.38 15.11
CA ILE A 57 -21.94 3.50 14.31
C ILE A 57 -20.54 3.20 13.77
N MET A 58 -19.62 2.73 14.62
CA MET A 58 -18.26 2.41 14.20
C MET A 58 -18.23 1.25 13.19
N ALA A 59 -19.06 0.23 13.37
CA ALA A 59 -19.16 -0.88 12.42
C ALA A 59 -19.68 -0.42 11.05
N VAL A 60 -20.72 0.43 11.01
CA VAL A 60 -21.23 1.01 9.76
C VAL A 60 -20.19 1.90 9.11
N LEU A 61 -19.48 2.73 9.89
CA LEU A 61 -18.40 3.58 9.38
C LEU A 61 -17.32 2.76 8.67
N VAL A 62 -16.86 1.68 9.30
CA VAL A 62 -15.86 0.77 8.71
C VAL A 62 -16.40 0.11 7.44
N ALA A 63 -17.65 -0.36 7.45
CA ALA A 63 -18.28 -0.97 6.29
C ALA A 63 -18.42 0.02 5.12
N CYS A 64 -18.87 1.25 5.37
CA CYS A 64 -19.00 2.31 4.38
C CYS A 64 -17.64 2.77 3.84
N PHE A 65 -16.63 2.85 4.70
CA PHE A 65 -15.26 3.16 4.30
C PHE A 65 -14.70 2.08 3.37
N ALA A 66 -14.90 0.80 3.72
CA ALA A 66 -14.49 -0.33 2.89
C ALA A 66 -15.22 -0.32 1.54
N ALA A 67 -16.53 -0.08 1.53
CA ALA A 67 -17.33 0.01 0.30
C ALA A 67 -16.86 1.15 -0.63
N THR A 68 -16.61 2.34 -0.07
CA THR A 68 -16.14 3.51 -0.84
C THR A 68 -14.75 3.30 -1.40
N THR A 69 -13.86 2.68 -0.61
CA THR A 69 -12.51 2.33 -1.05
C THR A 69 -12.54 1.26 -2.14
N LEU A 70 -13.41 0.25 -2.01
CA LEU A 70 -13.57 -0.81 -3.01
C LEU A 70 -14.10 -0.27 -4.34
N ASP A 71 -15.12 0.59 -4.32
CA ASP A 71 -15.65 1.25 -5.52
C ASP A 71 -14.56 2.07 -6.23
N THR A 72 -13.79 2.85 -5.46
CA THR A 72 -12.67 3.63 -5.99
C THR A 72 -11.57 2.73 -6.55
N ALA A 73 -11.21 1.65 -5.85
CA ALA A 73 -10.20 0.70 -6.29
C ALA A 73 -10.62 -0.02 -7.58
N ALA A 74 -11.88 -0.44 -7.70
CA ALA A 74 -12.40 -1.08 -8.91
C ALA A 74 -12.35 -0.13 -10.11
N ARG A 75 -12.66 1.16 -9.91
CA ARG A 75 -12.51 2.18 -10.96
C ARG A 75 -11.05 2.37 -11.38
N LEU A 76 -10.15 2.55 -10.41
CA LEU A 76 -8.72 2.75 -10.69
C LEU A 76 -8.10 1.54 -11.38
N ASN A 77 -8.44 0.32 -10.95
CA ASN A 77 -7.97 -0.91 -11.58
C ASN A 77 -8.40 -0.97 -13.06
N ARG A 78 -9.65 -0.60 -13.36
CA ARG A 78 -10.11 -0.48 -14.74
C ARG A 78 -9.31 0.55 -15.54
N TYR A 79 -9.03 1.72 -14.96
CA TYR A 79 -8.24 2.76 -15.66
C TYR A 79 -6.83 2.27 -15.97
N VAL A 80 -6.15 1.62 -15.02
CA VAL A 80 -4.83 1.02 -15.23
C VAL A 80 -4.86 -0.02 -16.37
N LEU A 81 -5.88 -0.90 -16.40
CA LEU A 81 -6.02 -1.86 -17.50
C LEU A 81 -6.26 -1.18 -18.86
N GLN A 82 -7.04 -0.11 -18.90
CA GLN A 82 -7.30 0.64 -20.13
C GLN A 82 -6.03 1.35 -20.63
N GLU A 83 -5.25 1.96 -19.72
CA GLU A 83 -3.98 2.62 -20.04
C GLU A 83 -2.92 1.63 -20.55
N LEU A 84 -2.82 0.45 -19.90
CA LEU A 84 -1.94 -0.63 -20.35
C LEU A 84 -2.38 -1.18 -21.72
N ALA A 85 -3.69 -1.39 -21.90
CA ALA A 85 -4.23 -1.86 -23.18
C ALA A 85 -3.99 -0.86 -24.31
N ASP A 86 -4.07 0.44 -24.04
CA ASP A 86 -3.78 1.47 -25.04
C ASP A 86 -2.29 1.49 -25.40
N SER A 87 -1.42 1.36 -24.39
CA SER A 87 0.04 1.30 -24.57
C SER A 87 0.50 0.08 -25.39
N VAL A 88 -0.19 -1.06 -25.24
CA VAL A 88 0.14 -2.34 -25.92
C VAL A 88 -0.68 -2.54 -27.21
N GLY A 89 -1.67 -1.70 -27.49
CA GLY A 89 -2.50 -1.76 -28.69
C GLY A 89 -3.63 -2.81 -28.68
N ILE A 90 -4.08 -3.27 -27.50
CA ILE A 90 -5.12 -4.29 -27.37
C ILE A 90 -6.52 -3.63 -27.46
N THR A 91 -7.09 -3.62 -28.66
CA THR A 91 -8.37 -2.95 -28.98
C THR A 91 -9.58 -3.41 -28.16
N PRO A 92 -9.79 -4.71 -27.86
CA PRO A 92 -10.96 -5.16 -27.10
C PRO A 92 -11.02 -4.64 -25.65
N MET A 93 -9.86 -4.43 -25.04
CA MET A 93 -9.74 -3.99 -23.65
C MET A 93 -9.91 -2.46 -23.50
N LYS A 94 -10.06 -1.73 -24.61
CA LYS A 94 -10.45 -0.30 -24.59
C LYS A 94 -11.91 -0.11 -24.17
N ASN A 95 -12.77 -1.11 -24.41
CA ASN A 95 -14.18 -1.05 -24.05
C ASN A 95 -14.35 -1.08 -22.52
N ARG A 96 -15.02 -0.07 -21.97
CA ARG A 96 -15.24 0.08 -20.52
C ARG A 96 -15.86 -1.16 -19.88
N PHE A 97 -16.77 -1.86 -20.58
CA PHE A 97 -17.49 -3.00 -20.02
C PHE A 97 -16.60 -4.23 -19.95
N VAL A 98 -15.82 -4.50 -20.99
CA VAL A 98 -14.83 -5.58 -21.03
C VAL A 98 -13.75 -5.33 -19.97
N ALA A 99 -13.21 -4.11 -19.91
CA ALA A 99 -12.21 -3.74 -18.91
C ALA A 99 -12.75 -3.87 -17.47
N THR A 100 -14.02 -3.53 -17.24
CA THR A 100 -14.65 -3.70 -15.92
C THR A 100 -14.81 -5.17 -15.56
N VAL A 101 -15.30 -5.99 -16.48
CA VAL A 101 -15.49 -7.43 -16.24
C VAL A 101 -14.15 -8.11 -15.98
N VAL A 102 -13.10 -7.77 -16.72
CA VAL A 102 -11.76 -8.30 -16.49
C VAL A 102 -11.18 -7.80 -15.18
N ALA A 103 -11.29 -6.50 -14.87
CA ALA A 103 -10.78 -5.92 -13.63
C ALA A 103 -11.47 -6.53 -12.41
N VAL A 104 -12.80 -6.44 -12.34
CA VAL A 104 -13.60 -6.87 -11.19
C VAL A 104 -13.68 -8.39 -11.13
N GLY A 105 -13.86 -9.06 -12.27
CA GLY A 105 -13.90 -10.51 -12.36
C GLY A 105 -12.57 -11.16 -12.01
N GLY A 106 -11.44 -10.60 -12.48
CA GLY A 106 -10.11 -11.06 -12.11
C GLY A 106 -9.81 -10.88 -10.62
N SER A 107 -10.05 -9.68 -10.09
CA SER A 107 -9.89 -9.41 -8.64
C SER A 107 -10.82 -10.26 -7.78
N GLY A 108 -12.07 -10.46 -8.21
CA GLY A 108 -13.06 -11.30 -7.52
C GLY A 108 -12.68 -12.78 -7.54
N ALA A 109 -12.24 -13.29 -8.69
CA ALA A 109 -11.74 -14.67 -8.81
C ALA A 109 -10.56 -14.91 -7.87
N ILE A 110 -9.61 -13.98 -7.81
CA ILE A 110 -8.49 -14.06 -6.88
C ILE A 110 -8.97 -14.01 -5.42
N ALA A 111 -9.89 -13.10 -5.07
CA ALA A 111 -10.41 -12.99 -3.71
C ALA A 111 -11.14 -14.26 -3.23
N LEU A 112 -11.81 -14.97 -4.14
CA LEU A 112 -12.57 -16.18 -3.85
C LEU A 112 -11.72 -17.45 -3.91
N LEU A 113 -10.75 -17.54 -4.83
CA LEU A 113 -10.02 -18.77 -5.15
C LEU A 113 -8.60 -18.83 -4.59
N ALA A 114 -7.99 -17.70 -4.20
CA ALA A 114 -6.60 -17.71 -3.73
C ALA A 114 -6.40 -18.27 -2.32
N GLY A 115 -7.48 -18.47 -1.55
CA GLY A 115 -7.44 -18.99 -0.20
C GLY A 115 -8.15 -20.34 -0.06
N GLU A 116 -7.82 -21.07 1.02
CA GLU A 116 -8.43 -22.38 1.33
C GLU A 116 -9.94 -22.31 1.55
N LYS A 117 -10.45 -21.11 1.88
CA LYS A 117 -11.88 -20.83 2.07
C LYS A 117 -12.27 -19.65 1.20
N PRO A 118 -13.48 -19.65 0.60
CA PRO A 118 -13.98 -18.50 -0.13
C PRO A 118 -13.94 -17.24 0.74
N GLY A 119 -13.33 -16.18 0.23
CA GLY A 119 -13.18 -14.89 0.93
C GLY A 119 -11.92 -14.74 1.78
N THR A 120 -11.06 -15.77 1.91
CA THR A 120 -9.76 -15.62 2.58
C THR A 120 -8.64 -15.18 1.64
N GLY A 121 -8.90 -15.07 0.33
CA GLY A 121 -7.89 -14.66 -0.66
C GLY A 121 -7.27 -13.28 -0.37
N GLY A 122 -8.04 -12.33 0.17
CA GLY A 122 -7.53 -11.03 0.59
C GLY A 122 -6.51 -11.11 1.73
N LEU A 123 -6.71 -12.02 2.69
CA LEU A 123 -5.77 -12.25 3.80
C LEU A 123 -4.49 -12.93 3.31
N VAL A 124 -4.63 -13.83 2.33
CA VAL A 124 -3.50 -14.53 1.72
C VAL A 124 -2.59 -13.55 0.94
N LEU A 125 -3.18 -12.54 0.29
CA LEU A 125 -2.43 -11.54 -0.48
C LEU A 125 -1.92 -10.36 0.34
N TRP A 126 -2.25 -10.30 1.63
CA TRP A 126 -1.86 -9.20 2.51
C TRP A 126 -0.37 -8.87 2.52
N PRO A 127 0.57 -9.85 2.56
CA PRO A 127 2.00 -9.55 2.51
C PRO A 127 2.40 -8.83 1.21
N LEU A 128 1.76 -9.18 0.10
CA LEU A 128 2.06 -8.62 -1.21
C LEU A 128 1.58 -7.16 -1.30
N PHE A 129 0.46 -6.82 -0.67
CA PHE A 129 0.00 -5.44 -0.56
C PHE A 129 1.05 -4.54 0.10
N GLY A 130 1.64 -5.02 1.20
CA GLY A 130 2.73 -4.30 1.88
C GLY A 130 3.93 -4.07 0.98
N ALA A 131 4.38 -5.11 0.26
CA ALA A 131 5.51 -5.02 -0.66
C ALA A 131 5.24 -4.07 -1.84
N THR A 132 4.06 -4.15 -2.47
CA THR A 132 3.70 -3.27 -3.59
C THR A 132 3.59 -1.80 -3.15
N ASN A 133 3.08 -1.52 -1.94
CA ASN A 133 3.05 -0.16 -1.41
C ASN A 133 4.47 0.40 -1.17
N GLN A 134 5.40 -0.43 -0.68
CA GLN A 134 6.78 -0.02 -0.52
C GLN A 134 7.46 0.26 -1.87
N LEU A 135 7.13 -0.52 -2.91
CA LEU A 135 7.58 -0.25 -4.27
C LEU A 135 7.10 1.09 -4.82
N LEU A 136 5.81 1.41 -4.66
CA LEU A 136 5.26 2.70 -5.08
C LEU A 136 5.88 3.86 -4.30
N ALA A 137 6.10 3.68 -3.00
CA ALA A 137 6.83 4.65 -2.19
C ALA A 137 8.28 4.83 -2.68
N GLY A 138 8.96 3.73 -3.01
CA GLY A 138 10.31 3.73 -3.59
C GLY A 138 10.36 4.49 -4.92
N LEU A 139 9.38 4.26 -5.81
CA LEU A 139 9.25 4.98 -7.08
C LEU A 139 9.04 6.49 -6.87
N ALA A 140 8.12 6.87 -5.98
CA ALA A 140 7.84 8.28 -5.68
C ALA A 140 9.07 8.99 -5.10
N LEU A 141 9.76 8.34 -4.16
CA LEU A 141 11.00 8.87 -3.58
C LEU A 141 12.13 8.93 -4.61
N MET A 142 12.23 7.96 -5.53
CA MET A 142 13.19 7.99 -6.63
C MET A 142 12.95 9.20 -7.54
N VAL A 143 11.70 9.47 -7.92
CA VAL A 143 11.34 10.67 -8.70
C VAL A 143 11.72 11.94 -7.92
N ALA A 144 11.41 12.01 -6.63
CA ALA A 144 11.78 13.15 -5.79
C ALA A 144 13.31 13.32 -5.64
N THR A 145 14.06 12.22 -5.53
CA THR A 145 15.53 12.23 -5.51
C THR A 145 16.07 12.82 -6.81
N PHE A 146 15.57 12.40 -7.97
CA PHE A 146 16.01 12.96 -9.26
C PHE A 146 15.59 14.40 -9.45
N TYR A 147 14.40 14.77 -9.00
CA TYR A 147 13.96 16.16 -9.00
C TYR A 147 14.88 17.08 -8.19
N LEU A 148 15.29 16.65 -6.98
CA LEU A 148 16.23 17.41 -6.15
C LEU A 148 17.66 17.40 -6.73
N ALA A 149 18.08 16.27 -7.30
CA ALA A 149 19.39 16.13 -7.95
C ALA A 149 19.56 17.13 -9.10
N ARG A 150 18.51 17.31 -9.94
CA ARG A 150 18.52 18.28 -11.05
C ARG A 150 18.54 19.75 -10.61
N ARG A 151 18.20 20.03 -9.35
CA ARG A 151 18.20 21.38 -8.77
C ARG A 151 19.43 21.66 -7.90
N SER A 152 20.43 20.78 -7.93
CA SER A 152 21.66 20.89 -7.15
C SER A 152 21.37 21.08 -5.65
N ARG A 153 20.31 20.43 -5.14
CA ARG A 153 19.91 20.42 -3.72
C ARG A 153 20.36 19.13 -3.04
N SER A 154 20.42 19.14 -1.71
CA SER A 154 20.75 17.94 -0.93
C SER A 154 19.73 16.84 -1.19
N VAL A 155 20.20 15.73 -1.77
CA VAL A 155 19.37 14.55 -2.10
C VAL A 155 19.33 13.52 -0.98
N ALA A 156 20.25 13.59 -0.02
CA ALA A 156 20.47 12.55 0.99
C ALA A 156 19.21 12.26 1.83
N ILE A 157 18.46 13.31 2.19
CA ILE A 157 17.24 13.22 3.01
C ILE A 157 16.16 12.35 2.33
N VAL A 158 16.10 12.36 0.99
CA VAL A 158 15.11 11.60 0.22
C VAL A 158 15.70 10.27 -0.28
N ALA A 159 16.98 10.26 -0.64
CA ALA A 159 17.67 9.09 -1.16
C ALA A 159 17.84 7.98 -0.12
N ILE A 160 18.07 8.32 1.17
CA ILE A 160 18.21 7.29 2.22
C ILE A 160 16.90 6.51 2.42
N PRO A 161 15.74 7.16 2.66
CA PRO A 161 14.45 6.46 2.69
C PRO A 161 14.13 5.70 1.40
N MET A 162 14.49 6.25 0.25
CA MET A 162 14.31 5.59 -1.05
C MET A 162 15.04 4.24 -1.10
N MET A 163 16.33 4.20 -0.72
CA MET A 163 17.11 2.96 -0.70
C MET A 163 16.53 1.93 0.26
N LEU A 164 16.08 2.36 1.45
CA LEU A 164 15.42 1.46 2.41
C LEU A 164 14.14 0.86 1.83
N MET A 165 13.29 1.68 1.19
CA MET A 165 12.05 1.23 0.54
C MET A 165 12.31 0.34 -0.68
N MET A 166 13.51 0.38 -1.27
CA MET A 166 13.90 -0.53 -2.35
C MET A 166 14.51 -1.85 -1.85
N ILE A 167 15.21 -1.87 -0.72
CA ILE A 167 15.92 -3.06 -0.23
C ILE A 167 15.02 -3.92 0.66
N MET A 168 14.27 -3.30 1.58
CA MET A 168 13.43 -4.01 2.56
C MET A 168 12.40 -4.96 1.94
N PRO A 169 11.55 -4.53 0.97
CA PRO A 169 10.58 -5.45 0.36
C PRO A 169 11.26 -6.53 -0.46
N ALA A 170 12.37 -6.24 -1.15
CA ALA A 170 13.11 -7.25 -1.91
C ALA A 170 13.62 -8.37 -0.99
N TRP A 171 14.16 -8.01 0.18
CA TRP A 171 14.60 -8.98 1.17
C TRP A 171 13.43 -9.78 1.77
N ALA A 172 12.38 -9.09 2.23
CA ALA A 172 11.21 -9.74 2.85
C ALA A 172 10.50 -10.69 1.86
N MET A 173 10.30 -10.25 0.61
CA MET A 173 9.66 -11.05 -0.42
C MET A 173 10.51 -12.26 -0.82
N THR A 174 11.83 -12.11 -0.92
CA THR A 174 12.72 -13.25 -1.21
C THR A 174 12.68 -14.28 -0.09
N TYR A 175 12.68 -13.82 1.16
CA TYR A 175 12.56 -14.71 2.32
C TYR A 175 11.23 -15.47 2.30
N ASP A 176 10.11 -14.77 2.14
CA ASP A 176 8.79 -15.41 2.09
C ASP A 176 8.63 -16.35 0.90
N LEU A 177 9.19 -15.99 -0.26
CA LEU A 177 9.17 -16.83 -1.45
C LEU A 177 9.93 -18.14 -1.22
N MET A 178 11.16 -18.08 -0.69
CA MET A 178 12.02 -19.25 -0.51
C MET A 178 11.61 -20.15 0.65
N PHE A 179 11.24 -19.56 1.79
CA PHE A 179 11.03 -20.33 3.03
C PHE A 179 9.56 -20.60 3.35
N ASN A 180 8.64 -19.79 2.83
CA ASN A 180 7.21 -19.93 3.14
C ASN A 180 6.40 -20.41 1.93
N TRP A 181 6.51 -19.77 0.76
CA TRP A 181 5.56 -19.99 -0.33
C TRP A 181 5.91 -21.15 -1.26
N ILE A 182 7.19 -21.28 -1.65
CA ILE A 182 7.65 -22.41 -2.48
C ILE A 182 7.46 -23.75 -1.74
N PRO A 183 7.86 -23.91 -0.46
CA PRO A 183 7.66 -25.18 0.25
C PRO A 183 6.20 -25.55 0.45
N THR A 184 5.33 -24.55 0.67
CA THR A 184 3.88 -24.75 0.87
C THR A 184 3.07 -24.78 -0.43
N ARG A 185 3.73 -24.73 -1.61
CA ARG A 185 3.11 -24.77 -2.95
C ARG A 185 2.00 -23.73 -3.15
N LYS A 186 2.17 -22.53 -2.58
CA LYS A 186 1.23 -21.41 -2.74
C LYS A 186 1.41 -20.70 -4.09
N TYR A 187 1.00 -21.36 -5.17
CA TYR A 187 1.27 -20.93 -6.56
C TYR A 187 0.87 -19.47 -6.86
N THR A 188 -0.26 -19.00 -6.33
CA THR A 188 -0.72 -17.61 -6.51
C THR A 188 0.29 -16.60 -5.96
N LEU A 189 0.77 -16.81 -4.73
CA LEU A 189 1.73 -15.90 -4.07
C LEU A 189 3.11 -16.01 -4.72
N ILE A 190 3.49 -17.21 -5.16
CA ILE A 190 4.74 -17.42 -5.91
C ILE A 190 4.72 -16.57 -7.19
N ALA A 191 3.64 -16.66 -7.99
CA ALA A 191 3.54 -15.94 -9.25
C ALA A 191 3.60 -14.42 -9.07
N PHE A 192 2.79 -13.88 -8.15
CA PHE A 192 2.84 -12.44 -7.85
C PHE A 192 4.16 -12.03 -7.20
N GLY A 193 4.73 -12.86 -6.33
CA GLY A 193 5.99 -12.58 -5.65
C GLY A 193 7.17 -12.45 -6.63
N PHE A 194 7.29 -13.37 -7.58
CA PHE A 194 8.26 -13.25 -8.66
C PHE A 194 8.03 -12.01 -9.51
N THR A 195 6.77 -11.70 -9.83
CA THR A 195 6.42 -10.50 -10.62
C THR A 195 6.83 -9.21 -9.89
N ILE A 196 6.55 -9.11 -8.60
CA ILE A 196 6.91 -7.96 -7.75
C ILE A 196 8.43 -7.80 -7.68
N ILE A 197 9.18 -8.89 -7.47
CA ILE A 197 10.65 -8.86 -7.42
C ILE A 197 11.22 -8.47 -8.79
N ALA A 198 10.64 -8.96 -9.89
CA ALA A 198 11.07 -8.59 -11.24
C ALA A 198 10.84 -7.09 -11.51
N LEU A 199 9.67 -6.56 -11.15
CA LEU A 199 9.36 -5.13 -11.25
C LEU A 199 10.28 -4.28 -10.36
N GLN A 200 10.59 -4.77 -9.16
CA GLN A 200 11.54 -4.12 -8.25
C GLN A 200 12.93 -4.02 -8.88
N ALA A 201 13.44 -5.13 -9.42
CA ALA A 201 14.74 -5.18 -10.09
C ALA A 201 14.76 -4.25 -11.30
N TRP A 202 13.70 -4.27 -12.13
CA TRP A 202 13.55 -3.36 -13.25
C TRP A 202 13.61 -1.89 -12.82
N MET A 203 12.87 -1.53 -11.77
CA MET A 203 12.85 -0.16 -11.24
C MET A 203 14.23 0.30 -10.75
N ILE A 204 14.99 -0.58 -10.07
CA ILE A 204 16.36 -0.28 -9.63
C ILE A 204 17.27 -0.06 -10.84
N VAL A 205 17.17 -0.90 -11.86
CA VAL A 205 17.96 -0.76 -13.10
C VAL A 205 17.67 0.58 -13.78
N GLU A 206 16.39 0.91 -14.01
CA GLU A 206 15.98 2.19 -14.59
C GLU A 206 16.45 3.39 -13.75
N GLY A 207 16.37 3.30 -12.43
CA GLY A 207 16.89 4.32 -11.52
C GLY A 207 18.39 4.55 -11.70
N VAL A 208 19.19 3.49 -11.75
CA VAL A 208 20.64 3.59 -11.94
C VAL A 208 20.97 4.16 -13.32
N LEU A 209 20.29 3.71 -14.38
CA LEU A 209 20.49 4.22 -15.74
C LEU A 209 20.14 5.70 -15.84
N LEU A 210 19.02 6.13 -15.24
CA LEU A 210 18.58 7.51 -15.27
C LEU A 210 19.52 8.42 -14.46
N TYR A 211 20.00 7.96 -13.29
CA TYR A 211 20.95 8.70 -12.46
C TYR A 211 22.24 9.05 -13.22
N ARG A 212 22.74 8.10 -14.03
CA ARG A 212 23.93 8.32 -14.87
C ARG A 212 23.68 9.40 -15.94
N LYS A 213 22.45 9.53 -16.44
CA LYS A 213 22.07 10.48 -17.51
C LYS A 213 21.85 11.92 -17.01
N ILE A 214 21.39 12.10 -15.78
CA ILE A 214 21.10 13.43 -15.19
C ILE A 214 22.33 14.09 -14.55
N ARG A 215 23.45 13.39 -14.39
CA ARG A 215 24.66 13.95 -13.79
C ARG A 215 25.26 15.02 -14.72
N GLY A 216 25.02 16.30 -14.41
CA GLY A 216 25.54 17.45 -15.16
C GLY A 216 24.51 18.26 -15.94
N VAL A 217 23.21 17.97 -15.82
CA VAL A 217 22.13 18.75 -16.44
C VAL A 217 21.36 19.51 -15.36
N GLU A 218 21.63 20.80 -15.21
CA GLU A 218 20.80 21.70 -14.40
C GLU A 218 19.62 22.18 -15.27
N GLU A 219 18.39 21.94 -14.81
CA GLU A 219 17.23 22.54 -15.48
C GLU A 219 17.20 24.05 -15.21
N PRO A 220 16.90 24.89 -16.22
CA PRO A 220 16.70 26.32 -16.01
C PRO A 220 15.69 26.54 -14.89
N ARG A 221 16.07 27.35 -13.91
CA ARG A 221 15.22 27.72 -12.78
C ARG A 221 13.94 28.32 -13.36
N ALA A 222 12.79 27.67 -13.17
CA ALA A 222 11.50 28.15 -13.68
C ALA A 222 11.35 29.65 -13.41
N ASP A 223 11.56 30.45 -14.45
CA ASP A 223 11.51 31.89 -14.37
C ASP A 223 10.07 32.26 -14.05
N LEU A 224 9.91 33.14 -13.06
CA LEU A 224 8.60 33.70 -12.74
C LEU A 224 7.98 34.24 -14.05
N PRO A 225 6.67 34.04 -14.26
CA PRO A 225 6.00 34.55 -15.46
C PRO A 225 6.36 36.03 -15.64
N LYS A 226 6.79 36.39 -16.85
CA LYS A 226 7.28 37.74 -17.20
C LYS A 226 6.27 38.79 -16.72
N GLY A 227 6.57 39.45 -15.60
CA GLY A 227 5.67 40.39 -14.91
C GLY A 227 5.67 40.30 -13.39
N PHE A 228 6.12 39.19 -12.79
CA PHE A 228 6.20 39.09 -11.32
C PHE A 228 7.46 39.82 -10.81
N LYS A 229 7.33 41.10 -10.45
CA LYS A 229 8.41 41.88 -9.84
C LYS A 229 8.82 41.24 -8.50
N LYS A 230 10.12 41.03 -8.31
CA LYS A 230 10.75 40.48 -7.08
C LYS A 230 10.61 41.36 -5.83
N THR A 231 9.77 42.39 -5.84
CA THR A 231 9.73 43.43 -4.81
C THR A 231 9.01 43.02 -3.52
N ALA A 232 8.27 41.91 -3.50
CA ALA A 232 7.44 41.54 -2.33
C ALA A 232 8.09 40.57 -1.33
N LEU A 233 9.30 40.05 -1.61
CA LEU A 233 9.96 39.05 -0.74
C LEU A 233 11.19 39.60 0.02
N ALA A 234 11.46 40.90 -0.08
CA ALA A 234 12.62 41.54 0.54
C ALA A 234 12.27 42.56 1.64
N SER A 235 11.00 42.68 2.05
CA SER A 235 10.56 43.64 3.08
C SER A 235 9.79 42.96 4.23
N GLY A 236 10.37 41.93 4.80
CA GLY A 236 9.85 41.25 5.99
C GLY A 236 11.01 40.82 6.88
N THR A 237 11.75 41.81 7.37
CA THR A 237 12.43 41.75 8.67
C THR A 237 11.40 41.61 9.78
#